data_AF-A0A1J6K6S7-F1
#
_entry.id   AF-A0A1J6K6S7-F1
#
_cell.length_a   1.000
_cell.length_b   1.000
_cell.length_c   1.000
_cell.angle_alpha   90.00
_cell.angle_beta   90.00
_cell.angle_gamma   90.00
#
_symmetry.space_group_name_H-M   'P 1'
#
loop_
_entity.id
_entity.type
_entity.pdbx_description
1 polymer ?
#
loop_
_entity_poly.entity_id
_entity_poly.type
_entity_poly.pdbx_seq_one_letter_code
_entity_poly.pdbx_strand_id
1 'polypeptide(L)'
;MGSSQAAVSFLTNLARAAFSLGLGGAVLNSSLYTVDGGQRAVLFDRFRGVIDETVGEGTHFLIPWLQKPFIFDIRTRPHTFSSISGTKDLQMVNLTLRILSRPQVSRLPDIFKTLGTEYDEKVLPSIGNEVLKAVVAQFNADQLLTERPQVSALVRESLIRRAKDFNIELDDVAITHLSYGAEFSKAVEQKQVAQQEAERSKFVVMKAEQERRAAIIRAEGESESAKLISDATAAAGMGLIELRRIEASREIAGTLAKTPNVVYLPKQQNMLLGLNR
;
A
#
# COMPACT_ATOMS: atom_id res chain seq x y z
N MET A 1 24.49 -78.40 44.33
CA MET A 1 23.55 -78.16 43.20
C MET A 1 22.45 -77.14 43.50
N GLY A 2 22.29 -76.62 44.73
CA GLY A 2 21.22 -75.65 45.06
C GLY A 2 21.52 -74.16 44.78
N SER A 3 22.79 -73.75 44.68
CA SER A 3 23.16 -72.33 44.47
C SER A 3 22.87 -71.81 43.06
N SER A 4 22.97 -72.67 42.04
CA SER A 4 22.71 -72.29 40.64
C SER A 4 21.21 -72.07 40.37
N GLN A 5 20.32 -72.88 40.96
CA GLN A 5 18.87 -72.69 40.82
C GLN A 5 18.34 -71.47 41.57
N ALA A 6 18.93 -71.13 42.73
CA ALA A 6 18.62 -69.89 43.45
C ALA A 6 19.06 -68.64 42.67
N ALA A 7 20.22 -68.69 42.02
CA ALA A 7 20.70 -67.59 41.17
C ALA A 7 19.83 -67.40 39.92
N VAL A 8 19.42 -68.49 39.25
CA VAL A 8 18.55 -68.41 38.06
C VAL A 8 17.16 -67.88 38.40
N SER A 9 16.57 -68.32 39.51
CA SER A 9 15.25 -67.82 39.94
C SER A 9 15.29 -66.35 40.38
N PHE A 10 16.37 -65.91 41.03
CA PHE A 10 16.60 -64.50 41.36
C PHE A 10 16.74 -63.63 40.10
N LEU A 11 17.53 -64.06 39.12
CA LEU A 11 17.68 -63.35 37.84
C LEU A 11 16.37 -63.29 37.05
N THR A 12 15.56 -64.35 37.09
CA THR A 12 14.26 -64.37 36.39
C THR A 12 13.25 -63.41 37.04
N ASN A 13 13.23 -63.35 38.38
CA ASN A 13 12.40 -62.40 39.11
C ASN A 13 12.87 -60.95 38.92
N LEU A 14 14.19 -60.72 38.89
CA LEU A 14 14.79 -59.42 38.59
C LEU A 14 14.46 -58.98 37.15
N ALA A 15 14.52 -59.89 36.18
CA ALA A 15 14.16 -59.64 34.79
C ALA A 15 12.67 -59.32 34.64
N ARG A 16 11.77 -60.02 35.34
CA ARG A 16 10.33 -59.71 35.38
C ARG A 16 10.05 -58.35 36.04
N ALA A 17 10.75 -58.02 37.12
CA ALA A 17 10.65 -56.72 37.78
C ALA A 17 11.15 -55.59 36.86
N ALA A 18 12.29 -55.77 36.20
CA ALA A 18 12.83 -54.81 35.23
C ALA A 18 11.91 -54.64 34.01
N PHE A 19 11.33 -55.73 33.49
CA PHE A 19 10.41 -55.69 32.37
C PHE A 19 9.08 -55.01 32.72
N SER A 20 8.53 -55.27 33.90
CA SER A 20 7.30 -54.60 34.38
C SER A 20 7.52 -53.12 34.69
N LEU A 21 8.67 -52.76 35.28
CA LEU A 21 9.07 -51.36 35.47
C LEU A 21 9.33 -50.65 34.12
N GLY A 22 9.97 -51.34 33.18
CA GLY A 22 10.21 -50.82 31.82
C GLY A 22 8.91 -50.59 31.04
N LEU A 23 7.98 -51.55 31.07
CA LEU A 23 6.66 -51.40 30.48
C LEU A 23 5.85 -50.29 31.16
N GLY A 24 5.85 -50.24 32.49
CA GLY A 24 5.17 -49.19 33.25
C GLY A 24 5.71 -47.80 32.92
N GLY A 25 7.04 -47.65 32.87
CA GLY A 25 7.69 -46.40 32.47
C GLY A 25 7.39 -46.00 31.03
N ALA A 26 7.38 -46.95 30.08
CA ALA A 26 7.04 -46.68 28.69
C ALA A 26 5.57 -46.27 28.52
N VAL A 27 4.65 -46.90 29.26
CA VAL A 27 3.23 -46.52 29.27
C VAL A 27 3.06 -45.11 29.85
N LEU A 28 3.70 -44.81 30.99
CA LEU A 28 3.63 -43.46 31.58
C LEU A 28 4.20 -42.39 30.65
N ASN A 29 5.35 -42.65 30.03
CA ASN A 29 5.97 -41.72 29.09
C ASN A 29 5.12 -41.51 27.83
N SER A 30 4.48 -42.56 27.31
CA SER A 30 3.58 -42.45 26.16
C SER A 30 2.21 -41.84 26.51
N SER A 31 1.85 -41.80 27.79
CA SER A 31 0.60 -41.21 28.29
C SER A 31 0.71 -39.71 28.55
N LEU A 32 1.92 -39.17 28.62
CA LEU A 32 2.13 -37.74 28.86
C LEU A 32 2.31 -37.02 27.53
N TYR A 33 1.58 -35.93 27.35
CA TYR A 33 1.83 -34.98 26.27
C TYR A 33 1.77 -33.56 26.82
N THR A 34 2.53 -32.67 26.21
CA THR A 34 2.59 -31.27 26.62
C THR A 34 2.04 -30.40 25.50
N VAL A 35 1.23 -29.42 25.86
CA VAL A 35 0.71 -28.38 24.97
C VAL A 35 1.42 -27.08 25.31
N ASP A 36 2.12 -26.51 24.34
CA ASP A 36 2.86 -25.27 24.53
C ASP A 36 1.93 -24.05 24.61
N GLY A 37 2.44 -22.96 25.18
CA GLY A 37 1.71 -21.70 25.28
C GLY A 37 1.33 -21.14 23.90
N GLY A 38 0.06 -20.76 23.75
CA GLY A 38 -0.49 -20.33 22.45
C GLY A 38 -0.86 -21.47 21.50
N GLN A 39 -0.87 -22.71 21.99
CA GLN A 39 -1.47 -23.84 21.30
C GLN A 39 -2.66 -24.38 22.10
N ARG A 40 -3.51 -25.15 21.42
CA ARG A 40 -4.63 -25.89 22.01
C ARG A 40 -4.68 -27.29 21.40
N ALA A 41 -4.98 -28.28 22.22
CA ALA A 41 -5.10 -29.66 21.76
C ALA A 41 -6.57 -30.06 21.63
N VAL A 42 -6.89 -30.72 20.51
CA VAL A 42 -8.15 -31.44 20.30
C VAL A 42 -7.84 -32.92 20.42
N LEU A 43 -8.56 -33.63 21.28
CA LEU A 43 -8.35 -35.06 21.48
C LEU A 43 -9.28 -35.86 20.58
N PHE A 44 -8.70 -36.82 19.87
CA PHE A 44 -9.43 -37.86 19.16
C PHE A 44 -9.38 -39.15 19.97
N ASP A 45 -10.54 -39.63 20.40
CA ASP A 45 -10.74 -40.93 21.05
C ASP A 45 -11.21 -41.96 20.01
N ARG A 46 -10.63 -43.16 19.98
CA ARG A 46 -11.01 -44.23 19.04
C ARG A 46 -12.48 -44.65 19.18
N PHE A 47 -13.06 -44.61 20.39
CA PHE A 47 -14.43 -45.07 20.64
C PHE A 47 -15.46 -43.95 20.52
N ARG A 48 -15.14 -42.76 21.04
CA ARG A 48 -16.07 -41.61 21.11
C ARG A 48 -15.87 -40.61 19.96
N GLY A 49 -14.80 -40.74 19.18
CA GLY A 49 -14.43 -39.79 18.16
C GLY A 49 -13.77 -38.54 18.76
N VAL A 50 -13.97 -37.40 18.11
CA VAL A 50 -13.39 -36.12 18.56
C VAL A 50 -14.14 -35.59 19.78
N ILE A 51 -13.40 -35.32 20.85
CA ILE A 51 -13.93 -34.76 22.11
C ILE A 51 -14.23 -33.26 21.91
N ASP A 52 -15.39 -32.80 22.36
CA ASP A 52 -15.87 -31.42 22.17
C ASP A 52 -15.18 -30.39 23.09
N GLU A 53 -14.37 -30.85 24.04
CA GLU A 53 -13.59 -29.99 24.92
C GLU A 53 -12.17 -29.80 24.37
N THR A 54 -11.74 -28.54 24.31
CA THR A 54 -10.36 -28.20 23.97
C THR A 54 -9.47 -28.22 25.20
N VAL A 55 -8.33 -28.87 25.09
CA VAL A 55 -7.34 -28.88 26.15
C VAL A 55 -6.40 -27.69 26.03
N GLY A 56 -6.20 -27.02 27.17
CA GLY A 56 -5.36 -25.84 27.34
C GLY A 56 -3.86 -26.14 27.28
N GLU A 57 -3.06 -25.13 27.59
CA GLU A 57 -1.61 -25.26 27.76
C GLU A 57 -1.26 -26.07 29.01
N GLY A 58 -0.15 -26.80 28.97
CA GLY A 58 0.35 -27.63 30.07
C GLY A 58 0.51 -29.10 29.71
N THR A 59 1.05 -29.86 30.67
CA THR A 59 1.21 -31.32 30.54
C THR A 59 -0.08 -32.02 30.93
N HIS A 60 -0.62 -32.80 30.01
CA HIS A 60 -1.87 -33.50 30.14
C HIS A 60 -1.66 -35.01 29.98
N PHE A 61 -2.57 -35.78 30.55
CA PHE A 61 -2.56 -37.24 30.49
C PHE A 61 -3.53 -37.71 29.40
N LEU A 62 -3.03 -38.53 28.47
CA LEU A 62 -3.83 -39.25 27.48
C LEU A 62 -3.68 -40.74 27.71
N ILE A 63 -4.67 -41.51 27.28
CA ILE A 63 -4.57 -42.98 27.28
C ILE A 63 -3.88 -43.41 25.97
N PRO A 64 -2.66 -43.98 26.04
CA PRO A 64 -1.94 -44.43 24.84
C PRO A 64 -2.79 -45.41 24.05
N TRP A 65 -2.66 -45.41 22.72
CA TRP A 65 -3.46 -46.21 21.77
C TRP A 65 -4.92 -45.79 21.59
N LEU A 66 -5.59 -45.38 22.66
CA LEU A 66 -7.00 -44.97 22.63
C LEU A 66 -7.18 -43.52 22.17
N GLN A 67 -6.37 -42.62 22.70
CA GLN A 67 -6.48 -41.18 22.48
C GLN A 67 -5.28 -40.65 21.67
N LYS A 68 -5.55 -39.74 20.74
CA LYS A 68 -4.54 -39.04 19.94
C LYS A 68 -4.76 -37.53 20.02
N PRO A 69 -3.78 -36.74 20.50
CA PRO A 69 -3.88 -35.29 20.55
C PRO A 69 -3.53 -34.70 19.18
N PHE A 70 -4.33 -33.75 18.73
CA PHE A 70 -4.05 -32.88 17.59
C PHE A 70 -3.84 -31.47 18.09
N ILE A 71 -2.62 -30.95 17.91
CA ILE A 71 -2.22 -29.67 18.44
C ILE A 71 -2.44 -28.61 17.36
N PHE A 72 -3.21 -27.58 17.70
CA PHE A 72 -3.50 -26.43 16.87
C PHE A 72 -2.81 -25.19 17.42
N ASP A 73 -2.22 -24.40 16.53
CA ASP A 73 -1.75 -23.06 16.85
C ASP A 73 -2.94 -22.10 16.81
N ILE A 74 -3.20 -21.43 17.94
CA ILE A 74 -4.29 -20.44 18.09
C ILE A 74 -3.79 -19.01 17.86
N ARG A 75 -2.51 -18.83 17.53
CA ARG A 75 -1.93 -17.53 17.21
C ARG A 75 -2.39 -17.08 15.82
N THR A 76 -2.41 -15.77 15.65
CA THR A 76 -2.68 -15.12 14.37
C THR A 76 -1.59 -15.48 13.36
N ARG A 77 -1.98 -16.11 12.25
CA ARG A 77 -1.06 -16.47 11.16
C ARG A 77 -1.39 -15.70 9.89
N PRO A 78 -0.39 -15.12 9.21
CA PRO A 78 -0.60 -14.44 7.94
C PRO A 78 -0.77 -15.45 6.82
N HIS A 79 -1.78 -15.23 5.98
CA HIS A 79 -2.02 -15.97 4.75
C HIS A 79 -2.14 -14.98 3.59
N THR A 80 -1.47 -15.28 2.48
CA THR A 80 -1.54 -14.47 1.27
C THR A 80 -1.90 -15.34 0.09
N PHE A 81 -2.87 -14.91 -0.71
CA PHE A 81 -3.18 -15.54 -1.98
C PHE A 81 -3.51 -14.46 -3.01
N SER A 82 -3.33 -14.82 -4.29
CA SER A 82 -3.67 -13.97 -5.43
C SER A 82 -4.88 -14.53 -6.16
N SER A 83 -5.70 -13.63 -6.69
CA SER A 83 -6.90 -13.96 -7.46
C SER A 83 -7.04 -13.03 -8.65
N ILE A 84 -7.43 -13.59 -9.78
CA ILE A 84 -7.81 -12.83 -10.96
C ILE A 84 -9.33 -12.65 -10.91
N SER A 85 -9.77 -11.39 -10.89
CA SER A 85 -11.18 -11.01 -10.82
C SER A 85 -11.54 -10.05 -11.95
N GLY A 86 -12.77 -10.16 -12.45
CA GLY A 86 -13.34 -9.21 -13.40
C GLY A 86 -14.03 -8.07 -12.68
N THR A 87 -13.81 -6.84 -13.13
CA THR A 87 -14.49 -5.64 -12.66
C THR A 87 -15.83 -5.44 -13.36
N LYS A 88 -16.62 -4.46 -12.91
CA LYS A 88 -17.91 -4.10 -13.50
C LYS A 88 -17.82 -3.69 -14.97
N ASP A 89 -16.70 -3.08 -15.37
CA ASP A 89 -16.37 -2.68 -16.74
C ASP A 89 -15.65 -3.77 -17.54
N LEU A 90 -15.74 -5.03 -17.08
CA LEU A 90 -15.18 -6.22 -17.73
C LEU A 90 -13.66 -6.19 -17.91
N GLN A 91 -12.96 -5.46 -17.04
CA GLN A 91 -11.49 -5.47 -16.99
C GLN A 91 -11.00 -6.56 -16.04
N MET A 92 -9.96 -7.27 -16.46
CA MET A 92 -9.33 -8.28 -15.64
C MET A 92 -8.28 -7.65 -14.74
N VAL A 93 -8.43 -7.82 -13.43
CA VAL A 93 -7.50 -7.33 -12.41
C VAL A 93 -6.93 -8.50 -11.62
N ASN A 94 -5.64 -8.43 -11.32
CA ASN A 94 -4.95 -9.37 -10.45
C ASN A 94 -4.78 -8.72 -9.07
N LEU A 95 -5.37 -9.36 -8.07
CA LEU A 95 -5.46 -8.87 -6.71
C LEU A 95 -4.76 -9.85 -5.78
N THR A 96 -3.85 -9.35 -4.96
CA THR A 96 -3.26 -10.11 -3.86
C THR A 96 -3.85 -9.64 -2.55
N LEU A 97 -4.41 -10.58 -1.79
CA LEU A 97 -4.99 -10.33 -0.48
C LEU A 97 -4.10 -10.93 0.59
N ARG A 98 -3.85 -10.17 1.65
CA ARG A 98 -3.24 -10.64 2.90
C ARG A 98 -4.33 -10.71 3.97
N ILE A 99 -4.43 -11.85 4.62
CA ILE A 99 -5.37 -12.11 5.70
C ILE A 99 -4.57 -12.50 6.94
N LEU A 100 -4.88 -11.90 8.07
CA LEU A 100 -4.47 -12.37 9.38
C LEU A 100 -5.64 -13.14 9.99
N SER A 101 -5.44 -14.44 10.23
CA SER A 101 -6.50 -15.32 10.70
C SER A 101 -6.05 -16.15 11.90
N ARG A 102 -7.01 -16.46 12.77
CA ARG A 102 -6.86 -17.37 13.90
C ARG A 102 -8.13 -18.22 14.06
N PRO A 103 -8.02 -19.47 14.55
CA PRO A 103 -9.20 -20.31 14.77
C PRO A 103 -9.93 -19.88 16.05
N GLN A 104 -11.25 -20.01 16.07
CA GLN A 104 -12.02 -19.76 17.30
C GLN A 104 -11.80 -20.90 18.30
N VAL A 105 -11.22 -20.58 19.47
CA VAL A 105 -10.81 -21.57 20.48
C VAL A 105 -11.97 -22.45 20.94
N SER A 106 -13.15 -21.87 21.17
CA SER A 106 -14.32 -22.62 21.64
C SER A 106 -14.90 -23.62 20.64
N ARG A 107 -14.51 -23.54 19.36
CA ARG A 107 -15.05 -24.34 18.24
C ARG A 107 -13.97 -25.14 17.51
N LEU A 108 -12.77 -25.22 18.07
CA LEU A 108 -11.66 -26.03 17.52
C LEU A 108 -12.03 -27.49 17.21
N PRO A 109 -12.81 -28.20 18.04
CA PRO A 109 -13.22 -29.57 17.74
C PRO A 109 -14.12 -29.65 16.50
N ASP A 110 -15.02 -28.68 16.33
CA ASP A 110 -15.89 -28.59 15.15
C ASP A 110 -15.06 -28.31 13.89
N ILE A 111 -14.11 -27.36 13.97
CA ILE A 111 -13.16 -27.05 12.88
C ILE A 111 -12.39 -28.32 12.47
N PHE A 112 -11.88 -29.08 13.44
CA PHE A 112 -11.14 -30.31 13.16
C PHE A 112 -12.03 -31.38 12.50
N LYS A 113 -13.27 -31.54 12.95
CA LYS A 113 -14.23 -32.50 12.36
C LYS A 113 -14.59 -32.15 10.91
N THR A 114 -14.81 -30.87 10.61
CA THR A 114 -15.30 -30.43 9.28
C THR A 114 -14.20 -30.14 8.28
N LEU A 115 -13.09 -29.53 8.72
CA LEU A 115 -12.04 -28.98 7.86
C LEU A 115 -10.70 -29.73 8.00
N GLY A 116 -10.49 -30.42 9.11
CA GLY A 116 -9.24 -31.10 9.44
C GLY A 116 -8.17 -30.17 10.02
N THR A 117 -6.90 -30.58 9.95
CA THR A 117 -5.76 -29.81 10.47
C THR A 117 -5.39 -28.62 9.60
N GLU A 118 -5.58 -28.73 8.29
CA GLU A 118 -5.24 -27.73 7.25
C GLU A 118 -6.46 -26.86 6.90
N TYR A 119 -7.13 -26.32 7.92
CA TYR A 119 -8.37 -25.58 7.73
C TYR A 119 -8.13 -24.22 7.03
N ASP A 120 -7.01 -23.58 7.33
CA ASP A 120 -6.61 -22.28 6.80
C ASP A 120 -6.19 -22.33 5.33
N GLU A 121 -5.35 -23.30 4.95
CA GLU A 121 -4.86 -23.45 3.58
C GLU A 121 -5.98 -23.80 2.58
N LYS A 122 -7.00 -24.53 3.03
CA LYS A 122 -8.11 -24.97 2.18
C LYS A 122 -9.24 -23.95 2.10
N VAL A 123 -9.65 -23.41 3.25
CA VAL A 123 -10.85 -22.55 3.31
C VAL A 123 -10.55 -21.13 2.90
N LEU A 124 -9.46 -20.53 3.39
CA LEU A 124 -9.19 -19.10 3.20
C LEU A 124 -9.07 -18.69 1.72
N PRO A 125 -8.36 -19.44 0.85
CA PRO A 125 -8.32 -19.12 -0.58
C PRO A 125 -9.68 -19.31 -1.26
N SER A 126 -10.49 -20.29 -0.82
CA SER A 126 -11.80 -20.56 -1.39
C SER A 126 -12.78 -19.41 -1.13
N ILE A 127 -12.98 -19.07 0.15
CA ILE A 127 -13.86 -17.96 0.54
C ILE A 127 -13.32 -16.61 0.06
N GLY A 128 -12.01 -16.48 0.04
CA GLY A 128 -11.32 -15.27 -0.40
C GLY A 128 -11.54 -14.99 -1.89
N ASN A 129 -11.40 -16.02 -2.73
CA ASN A 129 -11.67 -15.92 -4.17
C ASN A 129 -13.14 -15.62 -4.46
N GLU A 130 -14.06 -16.25 -3.72
CA GLU A 130 -15.50 -16.02 -3.84
C GLU A 130 -15.85 -14.55 -3.51
N VAL A 131 -15.42 -14.07 -2.34
CA VAL A 131 -15.71 -12.71 -1.86
C VAL A 131 -15.05 -11.65 -2.75
N LEU A 132 -13.78 -11.85 -3.15
CA LEU A 132 -13.10 -10.92 -4.06
C LEU A 132 -13.86 -10.79 -5.37
N LYS A 133 -14.24 -11.89 -6.01
CA LYS A 133 -15.00 -11.85 -7.27
C LYS A 133 -16.35 -11.14 -7.10
N ALA A 134 -17.05 -11.40 -5.99
CA ALA A 134 -18.36 -10.80 -5.72
C ALA A 134 -18.28 -9.28 -5.45
N VAL A 135 -17.26 -8.83 -4.72
CA VAL A 135 -17.09 -7.40 -4.39
C VAL A 135 -16.51 -6.64 -5.58
N VAL A 136 -15.46 -7.16 -6.21
CA VAL A 136 -14.78 -6.49 -7.33
C VAL A 136 -15.69 -6.31 -8.54
N ALA A 137 -16.61 -7.24 -8.79
CA ALA A 137 -17.60 -7.12 -9.86
C ALA A 137 -18.58 -5.94 -9.69
N GLN A 138 -18.67 -5.35 -8.49
CA GLN A 138 -19.54 -4.19 -8.22
C GLN A 138 -18.87 -2.85 -8.53
N PHE A 139 -17.54 -2.81 -8.61
CA PHE A 139 -16.74 -1.60 -8.83
C PHE A 139 -16.12 -1.60 -10.22
N ASN A 140 -15.94 -0.40 -10.76
CA ASN A 140 -15.15 -0.21 -11.98
C ASN A 140 -13.65 -0.27 -11.67
N ALA A 141 -12.83 -0.54 -12.68
CA ALA A 141 -11.38 -0.62 -12.53
C ALA A 141 -10.75 0.67 -11.97
N ASP A 142 -11.25 1.85 -12.34
CA ASP A 142 -10.77 3.14 -11.82
C ASP A 142 -11.10 3.33 -10.33
N GLN A 143 -12.29 2.92 -9.89
CA GLN A 143 -12.74 3.00 -8.50
C GLN A 143 -11.91 2.12 -7.56
N LEU A 144 -11.40 0.98 -8.04
CA LEU A 144 -10.51 0.15 -7.24
C LEU A 144 -9.22 0.86 -6.84
N LEU A 145 -8.79 1.86 -7.63
CA LEU A 145 -7.62 2.68 -7.34
C LEU A 145 -7.99 3.89 -6.47
N THR A 146 -9.06 4.61 -6.82
CA THR A 146 -9.44 5.87 -6.15
C THR A 146 -10.16 5.65 -4.81
N GLU A 147 -11.04 4.65 -4.73
CA GLU A 147 -11.89 4.34 -3.57
C GLU A 147 -11.41 3.07 -2.83
N ARG A 148 -10.11 2.78 -2.92
CA ARG A 148 -9.49 1.59 -2.30
C ARG A 148 -9.84 1.37 -0.82
N PRO A 149 -9.94 2.41 0.05
CA PRO A 149 -10.35 2.21 1.44
C PRO A 149 -11.78 1.66 1.58
N GLN A 150 -12.71 2.12 0.75
CA GLN A 150 -14.10 1.68 0.76
C GLN A 150 -14.21 0.23 0.27
N VAL A 151 -13.52 -0.10 -0.82
CA VAL A 151 -13.47 -1.48 -1.33
C VAL A 151 -12.85 -2.42 -0.29
N SER A 152 -11.76 -2.01 0.35
CA SER A 152 -11.08 -2.81 1.39
C SER A 152 -11.99 -3.07 2.59
N ALA A 153 -12.76 -2.07 3.03
CA ALA A 153 -13.72 -2.21 4.12
C ALA A 153 -14.83 -3.22 3.77
N LEU A 154 -15.37 -3.14 2.55
CA LEU A 154 -16.43 -4.03 2.09
C LEU A 154 -15.95 -5.48 1.93
N VAL A 155 -14.74 -5.68 1.38
CA VAL A 155 -14.10 -6.99 1.32
C VAL A 155 -13.90 -7.55 2.72
N ARG A 156 -13.38 -6.75 3.65
CA ARG A 156 -13.17 -7.15 5.05
C ARG A 156 -14.48 -7.60 5.71
N GLU A 157 -15.55 -6.81 5.60
CA GLU A 157 -16.84 -7.16 6.21
C GLU A 157 -17.41 -8.45 5.64
N SER A 158 -17.41 -8.58 4.31
CA SER A 158 -17.92 -9.76 3.60
C SER A 158 -17.12 -11.02 3.95
N LEU A 159 -15.80 -10.90 4.03
CA LEU A 159 -14.93 -12.01 4.37
C LEU A 159 -15.04 -12.42 5.85
N ILE A 160 -15.17 -11.46 6.77
CA ILE A 160 -15.44 -11.74 8.19
C ILE A 160 -16.77 -12.48 8.33
N ARG A 161 -17.81 -12.04 7.63
CA ARG A 161 -19.12 -12.70 7.65
C ARG A 161 -19.01 -14.15 7.18
N ARG A 162 -18.30 -14.39 6.08
CA ARG A 162 -18.12 -15.73 5.52
C ARG A 162 -17.22 -16.63 6.37
N ALA A 163 -16.16 -16.08 6.97
CA ALA A 163 -15.24 -16.82 7.82
C ALA A 163 -15.90 -17.30 9.13
N LYS A 164 -16.90 -16.57 9.64
CA LYS A 164 -17.69 -16.99 10.82
C LYS A 164 -18.43 -18.30 10.60
N ASP A 165 -18.92 -18.57 9.38
CA ASP A 165 -19.59 -19.84 9.05
C ASP A 165 -18.66 -21.05 9.25
N PHE A 166 -17.35 -20.82 9.14
CA PHE A 166 -16.30 -21.82 9.31
C PHE A 166 -15.61 -21.76 10.68
N ASN A 167 -16.11 -20.94 11.60
CA ASN A 167 -15.52 -20.70 12.93
C ASN A 167 -14.06 -20.15 12.89
N ILE A 168 -13.71 -19.41 11.84
CA ILE A 168 -12.40 -18.75 11.70
C ILE A 168 -12.56 -17.26 11.98
N GLU A 169 -11.74 -16.72 12.88
CA GLU A 169 -11.68 -15.30 13.17
C GLU A 169 -10.63 -14.63 12.29
N LEU A 170 -10.99 -13.50 11.69
CA LEU A 170 -10.08 -12.67 10.90
C LEU A 170 -9.77 -11.39 11.66
N ASP A 171 -8.50 -11.22 12.04
CA ASP A 171 -8.03 -10.03 12.76
C ASP A 171 -7.90 -8.84 11.80
N ASP A 172 -7.31 -9.09 10.62
CA ASP A 172 -7.05 -8.07 9.60
C ASP A 172 -7.15 -8.66 8.19
N VAL A 173 -7.61 -7.84 7.25
CA VAL A 173 -7.76 -8.19 5.84
C VAL A 173 -7.33 -6.97 5.03
N ALA A 174 -6.28 -7.13 4.23
CA ALA A 174 -5.70 -6.04 3.46
C ALA A 174 -5.37 -6.49 2.04
N ILE A 175 -5.81 -5.71 1.06
CA ILE A 175 -5.31 -5.83 -0.32
C ILE A 175 -3.85 -5.36 -0.28
N THR A 176 -2.90 -6.12 -0.80
CA THR A 176 -1.47 -5.76 -0.82
C THR A 176 -1.05 -5.28 -2.19
N HIS A 177 -1.32 -6.09 -3.21
CA HIS A 177 -0.97 -5.80 -4.59
C HIS A 177 -2.22 -5.78 -5.46
N LEU A 178 -2.27 -4.81 -6.37
CA LEU A 178 -3.31 -4.67 -7.36
C LEU A 178 -2.63 -4.34 -8.68
N SER A 179 -2.80 -5.20 -9.68
CA SER A 179 -2.27 -4.98 -11.02
C SER A 179 -3.36 -5.15 -12.07
N TYR A 180 -3.32 -4.25 -13.05
CA TYR A 180 -4.21 -4.27 -14.21
C TYR A 180 -3.47 -4.92 -15.40
N GLY A 181 -4.22 -5.36 -16.41
CA GLY A 181 -3.63 -5.73 -17.69
C GLY A 181 -2.75 -4.60 -18.26
N ALA A 182 -1.67 -4.96 -18.96
CA ALA A 182 -0.71 -3.98 -19.50
C ALA A 182 -1.36 -2.96 -20.43
N GLU A 183 -2.37 -3.38 -21.21
CA GLU A 183 -3.12 -2.51 -22.12
C GLU A 183 -3.94 -1.44 -21.37
N PHE A 184 -4.60 -1.82 -20.27
CA PHE A 184 -5.38 -0.89 -19.45
C PHE A 184 -4.47 0.13 -18.75
N SER A 185 -3.37 -0.34 -18.14
CA SER A 185 -2.37 0.55 -17.51
C SER A 185 -1.85 1.59 -18.51
N LYS A 186 -1.52 1.17 -19.73
CA LYS A 186 -1.08 2.06 -20.81
C LYS A 186 -2.17 3.05 -21.23
N ALA A 187 -3.42 2.61 -21.34
CA ALA A 187 -4.54 3.48 -21.71
C ALA A 187 -4.83 4.53 -20.62
N VAL A 188 -4.74 4.16 -19.34
CA VAL A 188 -4.88 5.08 -18.20
C VAL A 188 -3.76 6.11 -18.18
N GLU A 189 -2.51 5.68 -18.39
CA GLU A 189 -1.36 6.57 -18.49
C GLU A 189 -1.54 7.57 -19.65
N GLN A 190 -1.93 7.11 -20.83
CA GLN A 190 -2.20 7.97 -21.98
C GLN A 190 -3.34 8.97 -21.70
N LYS A 191 -4.40 8.54 -21.03
CA LYS A 191 -5.51 9.42 -20.62
C LYS A 191 -5.03 10.48 -19.64
N GLN A 192 -4.17 10.13 -18.68
CA GLN A 192 -3.60 11.08 -17.73
C GLN A 192 -2.70 12.10 -18.45
N VAL A 193 -1.85 11.66 -19.37
CA VAL A 193 -1.01 12.56 -20.18
C VAL A 193 -1.88 13.52 -21.01
N ALA A 194 -2.91 13.01 -21.70
CA ALA A 194 -3.81 13.84 -22.49
C ALA A 194 -4.61 14.84 -21.62
N GLN A 195 -5.04 14.43 -20.43
CA GLN A 195 -5.71 15.33 -19.48
C GLN A 195 -4.77 16.43 -18.97
N GLN A 196 -3.52 16.08 -18.63
CA GLN A 196 -2.51 17.05 -18.21
C GLN A 196 -2.15 18.01 -19.34
N GLU A 197 -2.05 17.52 -20.57
CA GLU A 197 -1.76 18.34 -21.76
C GLU A 197 -2.92 19.30 -22.07
N ALA A 198 -4.17 18.84 -21.95
CA ALA A 198 -5.35 19.68 -22.09
C ALA A 198 -5.39 20.78 -21.02
N GLU A 199 -5.11 20.44 -19.75
CA GLU A 199 -5.08 21.42 -18.66
C GLU A 199 -3.95 22.43 -18.84
N ARG A 200 -2.77 21.98 -19.25
CA ARG A 200 -1.65 22.86 -19.62
C ARG A 200 -2.01 23.79 -20.77
N SER A 201 -2.69 23.27 -21.79
CA SER A 201 -3.13 24.06 -22.95
C SER A 201 -4.12 25.14 -22.54
N LYS A 202 -5.08 24.82 -21.66
CA LYS A 202 -5.98 25.83 -21.06
C LYS A 202 -5.20 26.90 -20.30
N PHE A 203 -4.20 26.50 -19.52
CA PHE A 203 -3.37 27.47 -18.79
C PHE A 203 -2.57 28.39 -19.72
N VAL A 204 -2.06 27.87 -20.85
CA VAL A 204 -1.38 28.67 -21.87
C VAL A 204 -2.34 29.67 -22.52
N VAL A 205 -3.56 29.24 -22.87
CA VAL A 205 -4.58 30.14 -23.43
C VAL A 205 -4.98 31.21 -22.41
N MET A 206 -5.24 30.83 -21.15
CA MET A 206 -5.54 31.79 -20.09
C MET A 206 -4.39 32.79 -19.89
N LYS A 207 -3.14 32.33 -19.89
CA LYS A 207 -1.97 33.22 -19.80
C LYS A 207 -1.92 34.20 -20.97
N ALA A 208 -2.12 33.73 -22.20
CA ALA A 208 -2.13 34.58 -23.39
C ALA A 208 -3.28 35.61 -23.35
N GLU A 209 -4.45 35.24 -22.86
CA GLU A 209 -5.57 36.18 -22.64
C GLU A 209 -5.22 37.24 -21.59
N GLN A 210 -4.61 36.85 -20.47
CA GLN A 210 -4.18 37.80 -19.44
C GLN A 210 -3.10 38.75 -19.95
N GLU A 211 -2.11 38.24 -20.69
CA GLU A 211 -1.08 39.05 -21.33
C GLU A 211 -1.68 40.05 -22.34
N ARG A 212 -2.66 39.61 -23.14
CA ARG A 212 -3.40 40.48 -24.07
C ARG A 212 -4.15 41.58 -23.32
N ARG A 213 -4.88 41.24 -22.26
CA ARG A 213 -5.61 42.22 -21.43
C ARG A 213 -4.62 43.21 -20.79
N ALA A 214 -3.50 42.72 -20.26
CA ALA A 214 -2.46 43.58 -19.70
C ALA A 214 -1.85 44.52 -20.74
N ALA A 215 -1.66 44.07 -21.99
CA ALA A 215 -1.17 44.91 -23.08
C ALA A 215 -2.18 46.01 -23.47
N ILE A 216 -3.47 45.70 -23.54
CA ILE A 216 -4.53 46.69 -23.82
C ILE A 216 -4.57 47.74 -22.70
N ILE A 217 -4.63 47.30 -21.44
CA ILE A 217 -4.64 48.20 -20.28
C ILE A 217 -3.39 49.10 -20.26
N ARG A 218 -2.22 48.54 -20.58
CA ARG A 218 -0.97 49.33 -20.68
C ARG A 218 -1.05 50.37 -21.80
N ALA A 219 -1.53 50.00 -22.99
CA ALA A 219 -1.67 50.92 -24.11
C ALA A 219 -2.70 52.03 -23.84
N GLU A 220 -3.82 51.70 -23.20
CA GLU A 220 -4.82 52.68 -22.76
C GLU A 220 -4.24 53.63 -21.71
N GLY A 221 -3.53 53.09 -20.71
CA GLY A 221 -2.85 53.89 -19.69
C GLY A 221 -1.78 54.80 -20.27
N GLU A 222 -1.01 54.34 -21.26
CA GLU A 222 -0.03 55.16 -22.00
C GLU A 222 -0.72 56.25 -22.84
N SER A 223 -1.83 55.94 -23.51
CA SER A 223 -2.59 56.92 -24.29
C SER A 223 -3.20 58.01 -23.42
N GLU A 224 -3.81 57.62 -22.29
CA GLU A 224 -4.39 58.55 -21.33
C GLU A 224 -3.29 59.40 -20.67
N SER A 225 -2.18 58.79 -20.27
CA SER A 225 -1.01 59.50 -19.75
C SER A 225 -0.46 60.49 -20.78
N ALA A 226 -0.33 60.10 -22.05
CA ALA A 226 0.16 60.97 -23.12
C ALA A 226 -0.77 62.15 -23.37
N LYS A 227 -2.09 61.96 -23.33
CA LYS A 227 -3.08 63.05 -23.42
C LYS A 227 -2.93 64.02 -22.26
N LEU A 228 -2.89 63.52 -21.02
CA LEU A 228 -2.72 64.36 -19.83
C LEU A 228 -1.40 65.15 -19.87
N ILE A 229 -0.30 64.53 -20.30
CA ILE A 229 0.98 65.21 -20.47
C ILE A 229 0.89 66.26 -21.57
N SER A 230 0.26 65.95 -22.72
CA SER A 230 0.08 66.88 -23.83
C SER A 230 -0.73 68.11 -23.40
N ASP A 231 -1.85 67.91 -22.70
CA ASP A 231 -2.70 68.97 -22.18
C ASP A 231 -1.96 69.83 -21.14
N ALA A 232 -1.23 69.20 -20.22
CA ALA A 232 -0.40 69.89 -19.23
C ALA A 232 0.74 70.70 -19.89
N THR A 233 1.35 70.17 -20.94
CA THR A 233 2.45 70.83 -21.67
C THR A 233 1.91 71.99 -22.51
N ALA A 234 0.74 71.85 -23.12
CA ALA A 234 0.07 72.94 -23.83
C ALA A 234 -0.28 74.10 -22.90
N ALA A 235 -0.72 73.81 -21.66
CA ALA A 235 -1.00 74.82 -20.64
C ALA A 235 0.27 75.52 -20.10
N ALA A 236 1.36 74.77 -19.90
CA ALA A 236 2.62 75.31 -19.36
C ALA A 236 3.51 76.01 -20.40
N GLY A 237 3.25 75.81 -21.71
CA GLY A 237 3.97 76.44 -22.82
C GLY A 237 5.32 75.78 -23.16
N MET A 238 5.98 76.28 -24.21
CA MET A 238 7.22 75.69 -24.78
C MET A 238 8.41 75.60 -23.80
N GLY A 239 8.42 76.38 -22.71
CA GLY A 239 9.51 76.38 -21.73
C GLY A 239 9.72 75.02 -21.04
N LEU A 240 8.65 74.26 -20.81
CA LEU A 240 8.74 72.93 -20.18
C LEU A 240 9.43 71.91 -21.10
N ILE A 241 9.16 71.98 -22.41
CA ILE A 241 9.79 71.10 -23.41
C ILE A 241 11.28 71.42 -23.53
N GLU A 242 11.66 72.70 -23.52
CA GLU A 242 13.08 73.10 -23.53
C GLU A 242 13.81 72.61 -22.28
N LEU A 243 13.22 72.77 -21.09
CA LEU A 243 13.81 72.27 -19.85
C LEU A 243 14.00 70.75 -19.90
N ARG A 244 12.99 69.99 -20.33
CA ARG A 244 13.09 68.54 -20.51
C ARG A 244 14.15 68.14 -21.54
N ARG A 245 14.30 68.91 -22.61
CA ARG A 245 15.35 68.68 -23.62
C ARG A 245 16.74 68.89 -23.04
N ILE A 246 16.93 69.91 -22.20
CA ILE A 246 18.20 70.17 -21.50
C ILE A 246 18.49 69.04 -20.50
N GLU A 247 17.49 68.62 -19.72
CA GLU A 247 17.63 67.50 -18.77
C GLU A 247 17.99 66.18 -19.46
N ALA A 248 17.28 65.82 -20.54
CA ALA A 248 17.60 64.63 -21.33
C ALA A 248 19.00 64.71 -21.95
N SER A 249 19.39 65.88 -22.45
CA SER A 249 20.74 66.11 -22.98
C SER A 249 21.81 65.93 -21.89
N ARG A 250 21.55 66.40 -20.66
CA ARG A 250 22.43 66.23 -19.50
C ARG A 250 22.54 64.77 -19.08
N GLU A 251 21.42 64.04 -19.08
CA GLU A 251 21.41 62.61 -18.74
C GLU A 251 22.16 61.78 -19.79
N ILE A 252 21.90 62.00 -21.07
CA ILE A 252 22.60 61.37 -22.19
C ILE A 252 24.10 61.67 -22.13
N ALA A 253 24.50 62.93 -21.88
CA ALA A 253 25.90 63.28 -21.70
C ALA A 253 26.52 62.55 -20.49
N GLY A 254 25.77 62.41 -19.39
CA GLY A 254 26.19 61.69 -18.20
C GLY A 254 26.36 60.18 -18.39
N THR A 255 25.51 59.53 -19.21
CA THR A 255 25.64 58.10 -19.55
C THR A 255 26.76 57.86 -20.57
N LEU A 256 26.89 58.72 -21.57
CA LEU A 256 27.99 58.66 -22.56
C LEU A 256 29.36 58.87 -21.90
N ALA A 257 29.50 59.83 -20.98
CA ALA A 257 30.76 60.09 -20.28
C ALA A 257 31.24 58.91 -19.41
N LYS A 258 30.32 58.04 -18.98
CA LYS A 258 30.63 56.84 -18.17
C LYS A 258 30.90 55.59 -19.01
N THR A 259 30.62 55.63 -20.32
CA THR A 259 30.76 54.48 -21.22
C THR A 259 32.17 54.46 -21.82
N PRO A 260 32.98 53.40 -21.62
CA PRO A 260 34.28 53.31 -22.26
C PRO A 260 34.11 53.18 -23.79
N ASN A 261 34.94 53.88 -24.57
CA ASN A 261 34.95 53.94 -26.04
C ASN A 261 33.99 54.92 -26.74
N VAL A 262 33.45 55.94 -26.06
CA VAL A 262 32.75 57.05 -26.73
C VAL A 262 33.57 58.33 -26.66
N VAL A 263 34.01 58.85 -27.81
CA VAL A 263 34.74 60.12 -27.94
C VAL A 263 33.88 61.12 -28.69
N TYR A 264 33.65 62.29 -28.10
CA TYR A 264 32.90 63.38 -28.71
C TYR A 264 33.72 64.05 -29.83
N LEU A 265 33.18 64.06 -31.05
CA LEU A 265 33.77 64.70 -32.24
C LEU A 265 33.02 65.99 -32.58
N PRO A 266 33.62 67.18 -32.39
CA PRO A 266 33.01 68.44 -32.84
C PRO A 266 33.04 68.55 -34.38
N LYS A 267 31.97 69.10 -34.96
CA LYS A 267 31.62 69.14 -36.39
C LYS A 267 32.65 69.74 -37.38
N GLN A 268 33.83 70.17 -36.94
CA GLN A 268 34.80 70.93 -37.75
C GLN A 268 36.24 70.41 -37.73
N GLN A 269 36.52 69.23 -37.18
CA GLN A 269 37.84 68.62 -37.28
C GLN A 269 37.78 67.23 -37.93
N ASN A 270 38.51 67.04 -39.03
CA ASN A 270 38.79 65.74 -39.62
C ASN A 270 39.79 64.98 -38.75
N MET A 271 39.40 63.81 -38.23
CA MET A 271 40.34 62.86 -37.64
C MET A 271 40.70 61.76 -38.64
N LEU A 272 41.99 61.48 -38.76
CA LEU A 272 42.50 60.22 -39.30
C LEU A 272 42.36 59.15 -38.22
N LEU A 273 41.38 58.25 -38.38
CA LEU A 273 41.24 57.06 -37.55
C LEU A 273 42.24 56.00 -38.02
N GLY A 274 43.32 55.83 -37.27
CA GLY A 274 44.21 54.67 -37.39
C GLY A 274 43.51 53.43 -36.84
N LEU A 275 42.69 52.78 -37.65
CA LEU A 275 42.21 51.42 -37.37
C LEU A 275 43.38 50.46 -37.59
N ASN A 276 44.07 50.12 -36.52
CA ASN A 276 44.97 48.97 -36.52
C ASN A 276 44.11 47.71 -36.42
N ARG A 277 44.32 46.74 -37.32
CA ARG A 277 43.66 45.43 -37.29
C ARG A 277 44.04 44.65 -36.06
#